data_AF-A0A2N1M5P1-F1
#
_entry.id   AF-A0A2N1M5P1-F1
#
_cell.length_a   1.000
_cell.length_b   1.000
_cell.length_c   1.000
_cell.angle_alpha   90.00
_cell.angle_beta   90.00
_cell.angle_gamma   90.00
#
_symmetry.space_group_name_H-M   'P 1'
#
loop_
_entity.id
_entity.type
_entity.pdbx_description
1 polymer ?
#
loop_
_entity_poly.entity_id
_entity_poly.type
_entity_poly.pdbx_seq_one_letter_code
_entity_poly.pdbx_strand_id
1 'polypeptide(L)'
;MVNVHHFDDIRPSFKEPQFVSNFKVTNEEIVRQAINVNIFMVLNELMPNYEYLMRKVLGNGEPDYTCYYLGKTLILVIEIKRIHILSDIKPGQSMPDFYEKNPRAKDVIQQIYYYMSENQLQYGILSTYDEHWFIRRDHQELYITEPLGSTSPTVLKAYAFFAQLAKNCPFSKHPNII
;
A
#
# COMPACT_ATOMS: atom_id res chain seq x y z
N MET A 1 0.91 14.80 -10.87
CA MET A 1 0.42 13.93 -11.96
C MET A 1 0.60 12.46 -11.50
N VAL A 2 -0.03 11.45 -12.13
CA VAL A 2 0.10 10.02 -11.74
C VAL A 2 0.87 9.26 -12.82
N ASN A 3 1.94 8.55 -12.46
CA ASN A 3 2.85 7.85 -13.39
C ASN A 3 2.99 6.35 -13.04
N VAL A 4 3.41 5.50 -13.99
CA VAL A 4 3.62 4.06 -13.79
C VAL A 4 5.07 3.76 -13.36
N HIS A 5 5.27 2.80 -12.45
CA HIS A 5 6.59 2.35 -11.97
C HIS A 5 6.71 0.82 -12.01
N HIS A 6 7.86 0.28 -12.42
CA HIS A 6 8.16 -1.16 -12.45
C HIS A 6 9.14 -1.56 -11.34
N PHE A 7 8.92 -2.70 -10.68
CA PHE A 7 9.81 -3.21 -9.62
C PHE A 7 10.60 -4.41 -10.12
N ASP A 8 11.75 -4.16 -10.72
CA ASP A 8 12.68 -5.20 -11.16
C ASP A 8 13.83 -5.29 -10.16
N ASP A 9 13.62 -6.02 -9.04
CA ASP A 9 14.65 -6.73 -8.24
C ASP A 9 14.10 -7.07 -6.84
N ILE A 10 13.51 -8.27 -6.67
CA ILE A 10 12.99 -8.71 -5.36
C ILE A 10 13.76 -9.95 -4.87
N ARG A 11 14.61 -9.76 -3.85
CA ARG A 11 15.14 -10.83 -2.97
C ARG A 11 14.82 -10.41 -1.53
N PRO A 12 13.99 -11.14 -0.77
CA PRO A 12 14.28 -12.51 -0.32
C PRO A 12 13.23 -13.58 -0.69
N SER A 13 13.51 -14.86 -0.42
CA SER A 13 12.57 -15.98 -0.58
C SER A 13 11.74 -16.24 0.68
N PHE A 14 10.45 -15.93 0.66
CA PHE A 14 9.48 -16.26 1.72
C PHE A 14 8.55 -17.41 1.30
N LYS A 15 7.99 -18.14 2.27
CA LYS A 15 6.91 -19.11 2.02
C LYS A 15 5.69 -18.38 1.45
N GLU A 16 5.00 -19.03 0.52
CA GLU A 16 3.75 -18.51 -0.03
C GLU A 16 2.67 -18.41 1.06
N PRO A 17 2.01 -17.24 1.20
CA PRO A 17 0.83 -17.13 2.05
C PRO A 17 -0.29 -18.00 1.47
N GLN A 18 -1.02 -18.71 2.33
CA GLN A 18 -2.21 -19.44 1.92
C GLN A 18 -3.44 -18.55 2.07
N PHE A 19 -3.96 -18.07 0.94
CA PHE A 19 -5.22 -17.32 0.90
C PHE A 19 -6.42 -18.26 0.80
N VAL A 20 -7.50 -17.91 1.49
CA VAL A 20 -8.75 -18.64 1.48
C VAL A 20 -9.50 -18.26 0.20
N SER A 21 -9.59 -19.17 -0.77
CA SER A 21 -10.17 -18.91 -2.09
C SER A 21 -11.69 -18.68 -2.09
N ASN A 22 -12.40 -19.09 -1.03
CA ASN A 22 -13.84 -18.91 -0.86
C ASN A 22 -14.18 -17.85 0.21
N PHE A 23 -13.25 -16.93 0.50
CA PHE A 23 -13.45 -15.88 1.49
C PHE A 23 -14.57 -14.92 1.04
N LYS A 24 -15.68 -14.90 1.80
CA LYS A 24 -16.81 -14.01 1.52
C LYS A 24 -16.54 -12.64 2.11
N VAL A 25 -16.12 -11.71 1.26
CA VAL A 25 -15.97 -10.29 1.63
C VAL A 25 -17.35 -9.65 1.77
N THR A 26 -17.80 -9.44 3.00
CA THR A 26 -19.09 -8.78 3.28
C THR A 26 -18.95 -7.31 3.68
N ASN A 27 -17.79 -6.90 4.21
CA ASN A 27 -17.45 -5.51 4.54
C ASN A 27 -15.94 -5.26 4.50
N GLU A 28 -15.53 -4.00 4.67
CA GLU A 28 -14.13 -3.55 4.62
C GLU A 28 -13.31 -4.05 5.82
N GLU A 29 -13.90 -4.07 7.02
CA GLU A 29 -13.28 -4.60 8.25
C GLU A 29 -12.79 -6.05 8.05
N ILE A 30 -13.60 -6.89 7.40
CA ILE A 30 -13.25 -8.29 7.15
C ILE A 30 -12.03 -8.41 6.22
N VAL A 31 -11.91 -7.53 5.21
CA VAL A 31 -10.71 -7.45 4.36
C VAL A 31 -9.52 -7.00 5.19
N ARG A 32 -9.71 -5.96 6.02
CA ARG A 32 -8.68 -5.40 6.89
C ARG A 32 -8.08 -6.46 7.81
N GLN A 33 -8.92 -7.24 8.49
CA GLN A 33 -8.46 -8.32 9.37
C GLN A 33 -7.83 -9.49 8.61
N ALA A 34 -8.36 -9.83 7.43
CA ALA A 34 -7.79 -10.91 6.63
C ALA A 34 -6.38 -10.58 6.13
N ILE A 35 -6.14 -9.34 5.70
CA ILE A 35 -4.81 -8.86 5.33
C ILE A 35 -3.89 -8.86 6.56
N ASN A 36 -4.39 -8.41 7.72
CA ASN A 36 -3.61 -8.44 8.95
C ASN A 36 -3.07 -9.83 9.29
N VAL A 37 -3.94 -10.83 9.30
CA VAL A 37 -3.58 -12.21 9.66
C VAL A 37 -2.68 -12.85 8.60
N ASN A 38 -2.98 -12.67 7.32
CA ASN A 38 -2.28 -13.39 6.25
C ASN A 38 -1.00 -12.69 5.77
N ILE A 39 -0.85 -11.39 6.02
CA ILE A 39 0.26 -10.58 5.54
C ILE A 39 1.01 -9.92 6.71
N PHE A 40 0.36 -9.06 7.49
CA PHE A 40 1.07 -8.22 8.46
C PHE A 40 1.64 -8.99 9.65
N MET A 41 0.87 -9.91 10.24
CA MET A 41 1.37 -10.75 11.33
C MET A 41 2.55 -11.62 10.88
N VAL A 42 2.47 -12.16 9.66
CA VAL A 42 3.54 -12.95 9.06
C VAL A 42 4.79 -12.09 8.80
N LEU A 43 4.62 -10.88 8.27
CA LEU A 43 5.74 -9.96 8.06
C LEU A 43 6.37 -9.48 9.36
N ASN A 44 5.59 -9.21 10.40
CA ASN A 44 6.10 -8.83 11.72
C ASN A 44 6.98 -9.92 12.33
N GLU A 45 6.60 -11.20 12.13
CA GLU A 45 7.42 -12.33 12.57
C GLU A 45 8.71 -12.48 11.74
N LEU A 46 8.60 -12.35 10.41
CA LEU A 46 9.72 -12.54 9.50
C LEU A 46 10.70 -11.36 9.46
N MET A 47 10.24 -10.16 9.81
CA MET A 47 10.97 -8.90 9.72
C MET A 47 10.87 -8.13 11.04
N PRO A 48 11.49 -8.58 12.13
CA PRO A 48 11.24 -8.07 13.49
C PRO A 48 11.61 -6.60 13.74
N ASN A 49 12.35 -5.97 12.82
CA ASN A 49 12.62 -4.53 12.85
C ASN A 49 11.52 -3.69 12.20
N TYR A 50 10.51 -4.33 11.62
CA TYR A 50 9.39 -3.73 10.91
C TYR A 50 8.11 -4.11 11.62
N GLU A 51 7.26 -3.10 11.86
CA GLU A 51 6.05 -3.26 12.65
C GLU A 51 4.86 -2.75 11.84
N TYR A 52 4.17 -3.68 11.19
CA TYR A 52 2.88 -3.47 10.54
C TYR A 52 1.76 -3.51 11.59
N LEU A 53 1.11 -2.39 11.85
CA LEU A 53 0.00 -2.28 12.82
C LEU A 53 -0.92 -1.09 12.58
N MET A 54 -2.08 -1.11 13.22
CA MET A 54 -3.02 0.02 13.28
C MET A 54 -2.46 1.05 14.26
N ARG A 55 -2.00 2.20 13.75
CA ARG A 55 -1.48 3.29 14.57
C ARG A 55 -1.90 4.62 13.99
N LYS A 56 -2.40 5.50 14.86
CA LYS A 56 -2.69 6.88 14.49
C LYS A 56 -1.43 7.61 14.04
N VAL A 57 -1.57 8.38 12.96
CA VAL A 57 -0.51 9.19 12.35
C VAL A 57 -0.79 10.68 12.51
N LEU A 58 0.14 11.55 12.09
CA LEU A 58 -0.09 12.99 12.07
C LEU A 58 -1.11 13.36 10.98
N GLY A 59 -1.87 14.44 11.22
CA GLY A 59 -2.90 14.93 10.31
C GLY A 59 -4.32 14.47 10.68
N ASN A 60 -5.26 14.74 9.77
CA ASN A 60 -6.66 14.34 9.89
C ASN A 60 -6.90 13.00 9.19
N GLY A 61 -7.63 12.10 9.86
CA GLY A 61 -7.92 10.75 9.40
C GLY A 61 -6.98 9.69 9.98
N GLU A 62 -7.25 8.42 9.66
CA GLU A 62 -6.53 7.26 10.19
C GLU A 62 -6.33 6.26 9.05
N PRO A 63 -5.08 6.03 8.61
CA PRO A 63 -4.78 4.94 7.70
C PRO A 63 -5.19 3.62 8.33
N ASP A 64 -5.69 2.70 7.52
CA ASP A 64 -6.05 1.36 7.98
C ASP A 64 -4.89 0.63 8.67
N TYR A 65 -3.69 0.74 8.10
CA TYR A 65 -2.46 0.24 8.71
C TYR A 65 -1.27 1.15 8.43
N THR A 66 -0.23 0.97 9.22
CA THR A 66 1.06 1.64 9.10
C THR A 66 2.19 0.61 9.17
N CYS A 67 3.38 0.95 8.66
CA CYS A 67 4.59 0.22 9.03
C CYS A 67 5.59 1.17 9.69
N TYR A 68 6.07 0.78 10.87
CA TYR A 68 7.14 1.45 11.57
C TYR A 68 8.45 0.66 11.46
N TYR A 69 9.57 1.35 11.31
CA TYR A 69 10.90 0.79 11.46
C TYR A 69 11.43 1.06 12.88
N LEU A 70 11.91 0.01 13.55
CA LEU A 70 12.43 0.03 14.93
C LEU A 70 11.46 0.71 15.93
N GLY A 71 10.15 0.56 15.73
CA GLY A 71 9.08 1.14 16.56
C GLY A 71 8.96 2.67 16.54
N LYS A 72 9.84 3.37 15.81
CA LYS A 72 10.01 4.83 15.92
C LYS A 72 9.69 5.55 14.63
N THR A 73 10.20 5.06 13.51
CA THR A 73 10.11 5.77 12.22
C THR A 73 8.93 5.22 11.44
N LEU A 74 7.89 6.02 11.22
CA LEU A 74 6.85 5.69 10.25
C LEU A 74 7.47 5.72 8.85
N ILE A 75 7.39 4.61 8.12
CA ILE A 75 8.00 4.47 6.79
C ILE A 75 6.98 4.32 5.67
N LEU A 76 5.77 3.83 5.96
CA LEU A 76 4.69 3.69 4.99
C LEU A 76 3.32 3.67 5.66
N VAL A 77 2.32 4.11 4.91
CA VAL A 77 0.89 4.03 5.24
C VAL A 77 0.19 3.07 4.29
N ILE A 78 -0.86 2.42 4.77
CA ILE A 78 -1.61 1.41 4.02
C ILE A 78 -3.09 1.73 4.14
N GLU A 79 -3.76 1.80 2.98
CA GLU A 79 -5.21 1.93 2.88
C GLU A 79 -5.81 0.66 2.28
N ILE A 80 -6.88 0.15 2.88
CA ILE A 80 -7.53 -1.09 2.48
C ILE A 80 -8.95 -0.78 2.00
N LYS A 81 -9.29 -1.32 0.82
CA LYS A 81 -10.62 -1.17 0.22
C LYS A 81 -11.19 -2.51 -0.21
N ARG A 82 -12.50 -2.53 -0.42
CA ARG A 82 -13.17 -3.68 -1.04
C ARG A 82 -12.90 -3.69 -2.54
N ILE A 83 -12.78 -4.89 -3.12
CA ILE A 83 -12.40 -5.11 -4.53
C ILE A 83 -13.19 -4.24 -5.52
N HIS A 84 -14.49 -4.08 -5.32
CA HIS A 84 -15.39 -3.33 -6.21
C HIS A 84 -15.09 -1.83 -6.33
N ILE A 85 -14.23 -1.28 -5.47
CA ILE A 85 -13.85 0.14 -5.52
C ILE A 85 -12.73 0.36 -6.56
N LEU A 86 -11.92 -0.67 -6.83
CA LEU A 86 -10.73 -0.60 -7.69
C LEU A 86 -10.78 -1.58 -8.89
N SER A 87 -11.74 -2.51 -8.92
CA SER A 87 -11.93 -3.52 -9.98
C SER A 87 -12.29 -2.96 -11.36
N ASP A 88 -12.58 -1.66 -11.47
CA ASP A 88 -12.87 -1.01 -12.75
C ASP A 88 -11.59 -0.66 -13.54
N ILE A 89 -10.39 -0.91 -12.99
CA ILE A 89 -9.13 -0.78 -13.71
C ILE A 89 -9.10 -1.86 -14.80
N LYS A 90 -9.35 -1.45 -16.04
CA LYS A 90 -9.25 -2.39 -17.17
C LYS A 90 -7.79 -2.77 -17.37
N PRO A 91 -7.49 -4.05 -17.69
CA PRO A 91 -6.14 -4.45 -18.09
C PRO A 91 -5.61 -3.56 -19.22
N GLY A 92 -4.47 -2.90 -19.02
CA GLY A 92 -3.85 -1.98 -19.99
C GLY A 92 -4.40 -0.56 -20.01
N GLN A 93 -5.35 -0.20 -19.13
CA GLN A 93 -5.72 1.19 -18.88
C GLN A 93 -4.68 1.84 -17.97
N SER A 94 -4.12 2.99 -18.39
CA SER A 94 -3.14 3.69 -17.56
C SER A 94 -3.78 4.19 -16.26
N MET A 95 -3.05 4.13 -15.14
CA MET A 95 -3.50 4.69 -13.86
C MET A 95 -3.92 6.17 -13.93
N PRO A 96 -3.22 7.08 -14.65
CA PRO A 96 -3.72 8.44 -14.85
C PRO A 96 -5.06 8.49 -15.61
N ASP A 97 -5.26 7.70 -16.67
CA ASP A 97 -6.53 7.64 -17.40
C ASP A 97 -7.67 7.08 -16.52
N PHE A 98 -7.37 6.10 -15.67
CA PHE A 98 -8.32 5.54 -14.72
C PHE A 98 -8.70 6.55 -13.64
N TYR A 99 -7.71 7.24 -13.07
CA TYR A 99 -7.90 8.29 -12.07
C TYR A 99 -8.78 9.44 -12.57
N GLU A 100 -8.58 9.90 -13.81
CA GLU A 100 -9.40 10.99 -14.37
C GLU A 100 -10.87 10.59 -14.60
N LYS A 101 -11.12 9.31 -14.91
CA LYS A 101 -12.45 8.82 -15.32
C LYS A 101 -13.25 8.18 -14.18
N ASN A 102 -12.64 7.92 -13.03
CA ASN A 102 -13.29 7.23 -11.91
C ASN A 102 -13.27 8.10 -10.63
N PRO A 103 -14.39 8.76 -10.28
CA PRO A 103 -14.49 9.57 -9.06
C PRO A 103 -14.18 8.80 -7.77
N ARG A 104 -14.53 7.51 -7.68
CA ARG A 104 -14.24 6.70 -6.49
C ARG A 104 -12.76 6.40 -6.36
N ALA A 105 -12.10 6.09 -7.48
CA ALA A 105 -10.65 5.91 -7.50
C ALA A 105 -9.94 7.19 -7.09
N LYS A 106 -10.44 8.35 -7.54
CA LYS A 106 -9.93 9.65 -7.14
C LYS A 106 -10.03 9.86 -5.63
N ASP A 107 -11.18 9.59 -5.03
CA ASP A 107 -11.38 9.74 -3.58
C ASP A 107 -10.42 8.85 -2.79
N VAL A 108 -10.24 7.59 -3.19
CA VAL A 108 -9.34 6.64 -2.51
C VAL A 108 -7.86 7.04 -2.66
N ILE A 109 -7.44 7.41 -3.88
CA ILE A 109 -6.05 7.84 -4.13
C ILE A 109 -5.77 9.15 -3.37
N GLN A 110 -6.73 10.06 -3.34
CA GLN A 110 -6.61 11.32 -2.61
C GLN A 110 -6.53 11.08 -1.10
N GLN A 111 -7.30 10.12 -0.56
CA GLN A 111 -7.23 9.74 0.84
C GLN A 111 -5.83 9.28 1.25
N ILE A 112 -5.24 8.31 0.54
CA ILE A 112 -3.89 7.83 0.88
C ILE A 112 -2.82 8.90 0.61
N TYR A 113 -2.98 9.71 -0.44
CA TYR A 113 -2.10 10.85 -0.70
C TYR A 113 -2.07 11.84 0.46
N TYR A 114 -3.22 12.14 1.07
CA TYR A 114 -3.27 13.02 2.24
C TYR A 114 -2.49 12.45 3.43
N TYR A 115 -2.63 11.16 3.72
CA TYR A 115 -1.84 10.53 4.77
C TYR A 115 -0.34 10.61 4.48
N MET A 116 0.05 10.37 3.23
CA MET A 116 1.44 10.47 2.80
C MET A 116 1.96 11.92 2.87
N SER A 117 1.17 12.92 2.48
CA SER A 117 1.61 14.32 2.49
C SER A 117 1.77 14.84 3.91
N GLU A 118 0.76 14.64 4.77
CA GLU A 118 0.75 15.14 6.16
C GLU A 118 1.89 14.53 6.99
N ASN A 119 2.21 13.25 6.73
CA ASN A 119 3.31 12.55 7.40
C ASN A 119 4.64 12.66 6.65
N GLN A 120 4.70 13.45 5.58
CA GLN A 120 5.87 13.63 4.73
C GLN A 120 6.46 12.31 4.22
N LEU A 121 5.62 11.31 3.99
CA LEU A 121 6.04 10.00 3.51
C LEU A 121 6.20 9.99 2.00
N GLN A 122 7.18 9.21 1.57
CA GLN A 122 7.44 8.90 0.17
C GLN A 122 6.68 7.65 -0.29
N TYR A 123 6.27 6.75 0.61
CA TYR A 123 5.73 5.45 0.23
C TYR A 123 4.38 5.15 0.89
N GLY A 124 3.48 4.53 0.13
CA GLY A 124 2.17 4.07 0.58
C GLY A 124 1.73 2.82 -0.17
N ILE A 125 0.75 2.10 0.37
CA ILE A 125 0.17 0.91 -0.26
C ILE A 125 -1.36 1.05 -0.27
N LEU A 126 -1.97 0.83 -1.42
CA LEU A 126 -3.40 0.65 -1.54
C LEU A 126 -3.67 -0.84 -1.79
N SER A 127 -4.62 -1.43 -1.07
CA SER A 127 -4.84 -2.86 -1.11
C SER A 127 -6.31 -3.23 -1.15
N THR A 128 -6.65 -4.25 -1.93
CA THR A 128 -7.83 -5.09 -1.73
C THR A 128 -7.37 -6.41 -1.11
N TYR A 129 -8.27 -7.40 -1.05
CA TYR A 129 -7.89 -8.74 -0.56
C TYR A 129 -6.90 -9.44 -1.51
N ASP A 130 -7.06 -9.23 -2.80
CA ASP A 130 -6.45 -9.98 -3.89
C ASP A 130 -5.48 -9.16 -4.76
N GLU A 131 -5.63 -7.84 -4.76
CA GLU A 131 -4.81 -6.91 -5.55
C GLU A 131 -4.14 -5.86 -4.65
N HIS A 132 -2.89 -5.52 -4.99
CA HIS A 132 -2.06 -4.63 -4.21
C HIS A 132 -1.35 -3.63 -5.13
N TRP A 133 -1.54 -2.33 -4.86
CA TRP A 133 -0.91 -1.22 -5.56
C TRP A 133 0.10 -0.53 -4.66
N PHE A 134 1.30 -0.35 -5.17
CA PHE A 134 2.40 0.28 -4.44
C PHE A 134 2.58 1.71 -4.95
N ILE A 135 2.67 2.65 -4.02
CA ILE A 135 2.60 4.09 -4.31
C ILE A 135 3.89 4.76 -3.86
N ARG A 136 4.55 5.47 -4.78
CA ARG A 136 5.67 6.37 -4.48
C ARG A 136 5.23 7.82 -4.70
N ARG A 137 5.49 8.69 -3.74
CA ARG A 137 5.27 10.14 -3.85
C ARG A 137 6.61 10.86 -3.94
N ASP A 138 6.71 11.76 -4.90
CA ASP A 138 7.83 12.68 -5.04
C ASP A 138 7.29 14.10 -5.05
N HIS A 139 7.24 14.71 -3.86
CA HIS A 139 6.63 16.01 -3.65
C HIS A 139 5.15 16.03 -4.09
N GLN A 140 4.82 16.64 -5.23
CA GLN A 140 3.46 16.71 -5.78
C GLN A 140 3.16 15.58 -6.77
N GLU A 141 4.17 14.80 -7.15
CA GLU A 141 4.04 13.71 -8.11
C GLU A 141 3.75 12.39 -7.40
N LEU A 142 2.87 11.59 -8.00
CA LEU A 142 2.50 10.27 -7.52
C LEU A 142 2.83 9.23 -8.58
N TYR A 143 3.37 8.10 -8.16
CA TYR A 143 3.68 6.95 -9.01
C TYR A 143 2.97 5.75 -8.42
N ILE A 144 2.16 5.06 -9.20
CA ILE A 144 1.43 3.86 -8.76
C ILE A 144 1.78 2.72 -9.70
N THR A 145 2.06 1.54 -9.14
CA THR A 145 2.29 0.34 -9.95
C THR A 145 1.01 -0.21 -10.55
N GLU A 146 1.15 -1.09 -11.53
CA GLU A 146 0.09 -2.05 -11.84
C GLU A 146 -0.22 -2.93 -10.61
N PRO A 147 -1.45 -3.45 -10.47
CA PRO A 147 -1.80 -4.33 -9.36
C PRO A 147 -0.94 -5.59 -9.38
N LEU A 148 -0.32 -5.88 -8.25
CA LEU A 148 0.29 -7.19 -8.02
C LEU A 148 -0.76 -8.13 -7.44
N GLY A 149 -1.02 -9.22 -8.15
CA GLY A 149 -1.81 -10.33 -7.64
C GLY A 149 -1.05 -11.11 -6.55
N SER A 150 -1.77 -11.94 -5.81
CA SER A 150 -1.23 -12.65 -4.64
C SER A 150 -0.15 -13.71 -4.95
N THR A 151 0.02 -14.11 -6.21
CA THR A 151 0.69 -15.37 -6.60
C THR A 151 2.15 -15.24 -7.03
N SER A 152 2.61 -14.17 -7.68
CA SER A 152 4.03 -14.03 -8.07
C SER A 152 4.43 -12.61 -8.51
N PRO A 153 5.41 -11.94 -7.85
CA PRO A 153 6.06 -12.35 -6.61
C PRO A 153 5.01 -12.53 -5.50
N THR A 154 5.23 -13.48 -4.59
CA THR A 154 4.31 -13.67 -3.46
C THR A 154 4.09 -12.33 -2.78
N VAL A 155 2.85 -11.93 -2.52
CA VAL A 155 2.55 -10.61 -1.94
C VAL A 155 3.44 -10.24 -0.74
N LEU A 156 3.79 -11.21 0.11
CA LEU A 156 4.75 -11.03 1.22
C LEU A 156 6.10 -10.46 0.76
N LYS A 157 6.67 -10.97 -0.34
CA LYS A 157 7.94 -10.48 -0.91
C LYS A 157 7.82 -9.04 -1.38
N ALA A 158 6.70 -8.69 -2.03
CA ALA A 158 6.46 -7.34 -2.51
C ALA A 158 6.35 -6.35 -1.34
N TYR A 159 5.57 -6.68 -0.30
CA TYR A 159 5.47 -5.85 0.91
C TYR A 159 6.80 -5.72 1.65
N ALA A 160 7.54 -6.83 1.81
CA ALA A 160 8.85 -6.84 2.46
C ALA A 160 9.86 -5.96 1.72
N PHE A 161 9.95 -6.12 0.40
CA PHE A 161 10.82 -5.31 -0.45
C PHE A 161 10.44 -3.83 -0.39
N PHE A 162 9.16 -3.52 -0.47
CA PHE A 162 8.69 -2.14 -0.43
C PHE A 162 8.96 -1.47 0.92
N ALA A 163 8.82 -2.18 2.04
CA ALA A 163 9.21 -1.67 3.34
C ALA A 163 10.73 -1.45 3.45
N GLN A 164 11.55 -2.29 2.82
CA GLN A 164 13.00 -2.07 2.76
C GLN A 164 13.36 -0.81 1.95
N LEU A 165 12.70 -0.59 0.81
CA LEU A 165 12.84 0.66 0.05
C LEU A 165 12.42 1.86 0.89
N ALA A 166 11.24 1.77 1.54
CA ALA A 166 10.69 2.83 2.36
C ALA A 166 11.58 3.17 3.55
N LYS A 167 12.19 2.18 4.19
CA LYS A 167 13.19 2.40 5.25
C LYS A 167 14.37 3.27 4.77
N ASN A 168 14.85 3.07 3.54
CA ASN A 168 16.05 3.74 3.05
C ASN A 168 15.78 5.20 2.65
N CYS A 169 14.58 5.51 2.16
CA CYS A 169 14.18 6.88 1.79
C CYS A 169 12.73 7.16 2.18
N PRO A 170 12.40 7.22 3.49
CA PRO A 170 11.00 7.24 3.93
C PRO A 170 10.28 8.55 3.64
N PHE A 171 11.03 9.64 3.44
CA PHE A 171 10.47 10.97 3.47
C PHE A 171 10.50 11.67 2.12
N SER A 172 9.39 12.33 1.81
CA SER A 172 9.27 13.31 0.74
C SER A 172 8.68 14.59 1.34
N LYS A 173 9.20 15.76 0.95
CA LYS A 173 8.74 17.04 1.51
C LYS A 173 7.22 17.18 1.40
N HIS A 174 6.60 17.83 2.39
CA HIS A 174 5.20 18.22 2.26
C HIS A 174 5.02 19.05 0.96
N PRO A 175 3.93 18.87 0.20
CA PRO A 175 3.67 19.62 -1.04
C PRO A 175 3.71 21.16 -0.89
N ASN A 176 3.60 21.66 0.34
CA ASN A 176 3.59 23.09 0.68
C ASN A 176 4.96 23.63 1.11
N ILE A 177 6.00 22.78 1.19
CA ILE A 177 7.37 23.16 1.54
C ILE A 177 8.20 23.18 0.27
N ILE A 178 8.70 24.37 -0.10
CA ILE A 178 9.57 24.60 -1.26
C ILE A 178 10.99 24.12 -0.97
#